data_AF-C3XIQ2-F1
#
_entry.id   AF-C3XIQ2-F1
#
_cell.length_a   1.000
_cell.length_b   1.000
_cell.length_c   1.000
_cell.angle_alpha   90.00
_cell.angle_beta   90.00
_cell.angle_gamma   90.00
#
_symmetry.space_group_name_H-M   'P 1'
#
loop_
_entity.id
_entity.type
_entity.pdbx_description
1 polymer ?
#
loop_
_entity_poly.entity_id
_entity_poly.type
_entity_poly.pdbx_seq_one_letter_code
_entity_poly.pdbx_strand_id
1 'polypeptide(L)'
;MTNREIIKKLRDNAELAWASYFYFDLLKDSSNIPRKIYQLDEQGQKIKDKNYPREYRETPINLEHIINKKYYNQEVLVNLEQSNDIFTKMRNRAKDSFNGDKLGGEFGDIQTKEFLKRYYLLDYYPKDNSKGLHACLFQDKESKEYTLAIRGSFDSADYTTDFVNLLKDSTIPFEYLHAMILFYESCAKQYPEITKPKSLNIVGHSLGGCLAQIFALCFAKNPDVLATEFNQDSIINEVYTFNAPGAKNLKPHIMLDSKQIYEVIKDSKNLIANERVA
;
A
#
# COMPACT_ATOMS: atom_id res chain seq x y z
N MET A 1 17.52 -19.69 -14.86
CA MET A 1 17.85 -18.51 -14.04
C MET A 1 19.20 -18.78 -13.36
N THR A 2 20.15 -17.86 -13.47
CA THR A 2 21.46 -17.98 -12.81
C THR A 2 21.34 -17.59 -11.33
N ASN A 3 22.30 -18.00 -10.49
CA ASN A 3 22.33 -17.59 -9.07
C ASN A 3 22.31 -16.05 -8.91
N ARG A 4 23.00 -15.34 -9.82
CA ARG A 4 23.03 -13.87 -9.83
C ARG A 4 21.66 -13.26 -10.12
N GLU A 5 20.90 -13.85 -11.04
CA GLU A 5 19.53 -13.41 -11.36
C GLU A 5 18.59 -13.67 -10.18
N ILE A 6 18.67 -14.84 -9.54
CA ILE A 6 17.86 -15.18 -8.36
C ILE A 6 18.12 -14.18 -7.22
N ILE A 7 19.39 -13.90 -6.92
CA ILE A 7 19.76 -12.95 -5.85
C ILE A 7 19.23 -11.55 -6.13
N LYS A 8 19.35 -11.08 -7.38
CA LYS A 8 18.78 -9.78 -7.77
C LYS A 8 17.28 -9.77 -7.56
N LYS A 9 16.58 -10.81 -8.02
CA LYS A 9 15.12 -10.90 -7.90
C LYS A 9 14.67 -10.92 -6.44
N LEU A 10 15.33 -11.68 -5.57
CA LEU A 10 15.03 -11.69 -4.14
C LEU A 10 15.25 -10.31 -3.49
N ARG A 11 16.37 -9.65 -3.79
CA ARG A 11 16.68 -8.31 -3.29
C ARG A 11 15.63 -7.29 -3.75
N ASP A 12 15.30 -7.31 -5.03
CA ASP A 12 14.38 -6.35 -5.64
C ASP A 12 12.96 -6.51 -5.06
N ASN A 13 12.49 -7.74 -4.87
CA ASN A 13 11.20 -8.01 -4.23
C ASN A 13 11.20 -7.70 -2.72
N ALA A 14 12.35 -7.85 -2.03
CA ALA A 14 12.49 -7.42 -0.64
C ALA A 14 12.40 -5.89 -0.52
N GLU A 15 12.98 -5.15 -1.47
CA GLU A 15 12.90 -3.68 -1.52
C GLU A 15 11.46 -3.21 -1.77
N LEU A 16 10.71 -3.87 -2.67
CA LEU A 16 9.27 -3.60 -2.87
C LEU A 16 8.43 -3.92 -1.63
N ALA A 17 8.74 -5.01 -0.92
CA ALA A 17 8.08 -5.34 0.34
C ALA A 17 8.42 -4.36 1.47
N TRP A 18 9.61 -3.76 1.48
CA TRP A 18 9.96 -2.67 2.39
C TRP A 18 9.25 -1.37 1.98
N ALA A 19 9.19 -1.06 0.68
CA ALA A 19 8.55 0.14 0.20
C ALA A 19 7.05 0.24 0.54
N SER A 20 6.35 -0.89 0.71
CA SER A 20 4.96 -0.90 1.19
C SER A 20 4.80 -0.41 2.64
N TYR A 21 5.90 -0.20 3.38
CA TYR A 21 5.86 0.38 4.71
C TYR A 21 5.76 1.91 4.74
N PHE A 22 6.02 2.58 3.62
CA PHE A 22 5.98 4.04 3.59
C PHE A 22 4.56 4.61 3.51
N TYR A 23 4.37 5.77 4.15
CA TYR A 23 3.10 6.47 4.25
C TYR A 23 2.83 7.34 3.03
N PHE A 24 2.48 6.71 1.90
CA PHE A 24 2.17 7.42 0.65
C PHE A 24 0.88 8.25 0.73
N ASP A 25 0.01 8.00 1.71
CA ASP A 25 -1.14 8.85 2.04
C ASP A 25 -0.73 10.29 2.38
N LEU A 26 0.48 10.51 2.90
CA LEU A 26 1.01 11.85 3.19
C LEU A 26 1.31 12.69 1.93
N LEU A 27 1.24 12.12 0.73
CA LEU A 27 1.43 12.88 -0.52
C LEU A 27 0.34 13.95 -0.70
N LYS A 28 -0.90 13.65 -0.28
CA LYS A 28 -2.07 14.48 -0.54
C LYS A 28 -3.04 14.44 0.64
N ASP A 29 -3.84 15.49 0.82
CA ASP A 29 -4.94 15.45 1.77
C ASP A 29 -6.16 14.69 1.21
N SER A 30 -7.20 14.55 2.04
CA SER A 30 -8.47 13.93 1.67
C SER A 30 -9.20 14.63 0.52
N SER A 31 -8.84 15.88 0.20
CA SER A 31 -9.34 16.63 -0.95
C SER A 31 -8.44 16.48 -2.19
N ASN A 32 -7.49 15.53 -2.17
CA ASN A 32 -6.54 15.23 -3.24
C ASN A 32 -5.60 16.43 -3.55
N ILE A 33 -5.42 17.34 -2.59
CA ILE A 33 -4.49 18.48 -2.72
C ILE A 33 -3.12 18.05 -2.18
N PRO A 34 -2.02 18.27 -2.93
CA PRO A 34 -0.68 17.95 -2.46
C PRO A 34 -0.38 18.57 -1.09
N ARG A 35 0.07 17.73 -0.15
CA ARG A 35 0.61 18.20 1.13
C ARG A 35 2.01 18.75 0.90
N LYS A 36 2.53 19.48 1.88
CA LYS A 36 3.82 20.18 1.78
C LYS A 36 4.71 19.86 2.98
N ILE A 37 5.98 20.21 2.86
CA ILE A 37 6.95 20.29 3.95
C ILE A 37 7.63 21.66 3.91
N TYR A 38 8.25 22.08 5.01
CA TYR A 38 9.13 23.25 5.01
C TYR A 38 10.39 22.98 4.19
N GLN A 39 10.89 23.98 3.47
CA GLN A 39 12.27 23.94 2.98
C GLN A 39 13.23 24.21 4.13
N LEU A 40 14.28 23.40 4.21
CA LEU A 40 15.33 23.53 5.21
C LEU A 40 16.61 24.03 4.56
N ASP A 41 17.38 24.85 5.28
CA ASP A 41 18.74 25.21 4.91
C ASP A 41 19.74 24.06 5.16
N GLU A 42 21.02 24.31 4.90
CA GLU A 42 22.09 23.32 5.09
C GLU A 42 22.26 22.90 6.56
N GLN A 43 21.78 23.70 7.50
CA GLN A 43 21.81 23.44 8.94
C GLN A 43 20.51 22.80 9.45
N GLY A 44 19.55 22.52 8.56
CA GLY A 44 18.26 21.91 8.90
C GLY A 44 17.23 22.88 9.48
N GLN A 45 17.44 24.20 9.35
CA GLN A 45 16.50 25.21 9.85
C GLN A 45 15.49 25.63 8.76
N LYS A 46 14.27 25.95 9.18
CA LYS A 46 13.19 26.41 8.29
C LYS A 46 13.57 27.74 7.65
N ILE A 47 13.53 27.81 6.32
CA ILE A 47 13.87 29.03 5.56
C ILE A 47 12.70 30.03 5.65
N LYS A 48 12.94 31.21 6.24
CA LYS A 48 11.92 32.27 6.37
C LYS A 48 11.59 32.93 5.03
N ASP A 49 10.30 33.10 4.74
CA ASP A 49 9.79 33.79 3.56
C ASP A 49 8.35 34.27 3.80
N LYS A 50 8.17 35.60 3.88
CA LYS A 50 6.88 36.24 4.19
C LYS A 50 5.82 36.07 3.10
N ASN A 51 6.19 35.54 1.94
CA ASN A 51 5.22 35.26 0.86
C ASN A 51 4.39 34.00 1.12
N TYR A 52 4.76 33.19 2.12
CA TYR A 52 4.06 31.97 2.48
C TYR A 52 3.14 32.18 3.69
N PRO A 53 2.02 31.44 3.79
CA PRO A 53 1.05 31.60 4.89
C PRO A 53 1.65 31.47 6.29
N ARG A 54 2.69 30.64 6.43
CA ARG A 54 3.40 30.38 7.69
C ARG A 54 4.70 31.17 7.82
N GLU A 55 4.98 32.08 6.89
CA GLU A 55 6.22 32.86 6.81
C GLU A 55 7.49 32.00 6.64
N TYR A 56 7.35 30.77 6.16
CA TYR A 56 8.45 29.87 5.80
C TYR A 56 8.21 29.28 4.42
N ARG A 57 9.29 29.05 3.68
CA ARG A 57 9.20 28.38 2.38
C ARG A 57 8.62 26.99 2.54
N GLU A 58 7.62 26.68 1.72
CA GLU A 58 6.97 25.38 1.65
C GLU A 58 7.22 24.75 0.28
N THR A 59 7.42 23.45 0.24
CA THR A 59 7.54 22.68 -1.01
C THR A 59 6.57 21.49 -1.01
N PRO A 60 5.92 21.16 -2.15
CA PRO A 60 5.10 19.97 -2.25
C PRO A 60 5.87 18.69 -1.93
N ILE A 61 5.21 17.75 -1.26
CA ILE A 61 5.74 16.43 -0.99
C ILE A 61 5.78 15.62 -2.31
N ASN A 62 6.83 14.80 -2.45
CA ASN A 62 6.99 13.89 -3.58
C ASN A 62 7.46 12.52 -3.03
N LEU A 63 7.60 11.52 -3.90
CA LEU A 63 7.98 10.17 -3.48
C LEU A 63 9.37 10.12 -2.83
N GLU A 64 10.31 10.96 -3.25
CA GLU A 64 11.65 11.03 -2.63
C GLU A 64 11.53 11.44 -1.16
N HIS A 65 10.73 12.47 -0.86
CA HIS A 65 10.46 12.90 0.51
C HIS A 65 9.88 11.78 1.38
N ILE A 66 8.94 10.99 0.82
CA ILE A 66 8.26 9.92 1.57
C ILE A 66 9.21 8.78 1.95
N ILE A 67 10.07 8.34 1.02
CA ILE A 67 10.83 7.09 1.20
C ILE A 67 12.25 7.31 1.73
N ASN A 68 12.82 8.52 1.55
CA ASN A 68 14.22 8.79 1.89
C ASN A 68 14.39 9.22 3.36
N LYS A 69 15.31 8.55 4.05
CA LYS A 69 15.70 8.81 5.43
C LYS A 69 16.21 10.22 5.70
N LYS A 70 16.73 10.91 4.67
CA LYS A 70 17.11 12.32 4.76
C LYS A 70 15.97 13.22 5.28
N TYR A 71 14.72 12.88 4.98
CA TYR A 71 13.54 13.64 5.37
C TYR A 71 12.85 13.05 6.61
N TYR A 72 13.45 12.05 7.26
CA TYR A 72 12.89 11.39 8.43
C TYR A 72 12.55 12.40 9.54
N ASN A 73 11.39 12.24 10.17
CA ASN A 73 10.83 13.12 11.19
C ASN A 73 10.52 14.56 10.76
N GLN A 74 10.63 14.89 9.47
CA GLN A 74 10.23 16.19 8.97
C GLN A 74 8.70 16.34 9.01
N GLU A 75 8.24 17.51 9.45
CA GLU A 75 6.84 17.86 9.63
C GLU A 75 6.10 17.99 8.28
N VAL A 76 4.97 17.29 8.15
CA VAL A 76 4.10 17.35 6.98
C VAL A 76 2.98 18.36 7.20
N LEU A 77 2.94 19.42 6.40
CA LEU A 77 2.05 20.56 6.60
C LEU A 77 0.64 20.25 6.09
N VAL A 78 -0.38 20.61 6.87
CA VAL A 78 -1.78 20.62 6.41
C VAL A 78 -2.01 21.76 5.40
N ASN A 79 -2.95 21.55 4.49
CA ASN A 79 -3.34 22.61 3.56
C ASN A 79 -4.22 23.63 4.27
N LEU A 80 -3.85 24.91 4.13
CA LEU A 80 -4.57 26.03 4.73
C LEU A 80 -5.61 26.58 3.75
N GLU A 81 -6.75 26.98 4.29
CA GLU A 81 -7.81 27.65 3.53
C GLU A 81 -7.40 29.09 3.21
N GLN A 82 -7.65 29.54 1.97
CA GLN A 82 -7.33 30.90 1.51
C GLN A 82 -8.49 31.85 1.83
N SER A 83 -8.51 32.39 3.05
CA SER A 83 -9.41 33.50 3.43
C SER A 83 -8.77 34.34 4.54
N ASN A 84 -9.12 35.64 4.56
CA ASN A 84 -8.59 36.62 5.51
C ASN A 84 -9.47 36.80 6.76
N ASP A 85 -10.63 36.15 6.83
CA ASP A 85 -11.54 36.25 7.96
C ASP A 85 -10.98 35.56 9.23
N ILE A 86 -11.46 36.01 10.39
CA ILE A 86 -10.96 35.59 11.70
C ILE A 86 -11.26 34.10 11.95
N PHE A 87 -12.40 33.58 11.49
CA PHE A 87 -12.77 32.18 11.67
C PHE A 87 -11.87 31.25 10.86
N THR A 88 -11.55 31.60 9.61
CA THR A 88 -10.61 30.83 8.79
C THR A 88 -9.21 30.82 9.40
N LYS A 89 -8.72 31.96 9.88
CA LYS A 89 -7.43 32.03 10.59
C LYS A 89 -7.40 31.16 11.84
N MET A 90 -8.49 31.15 12.63
CA MET A 90 -8.62 30.31 13.81
C MET A 90 -8.64 28.82 13.45
N ARG A 91 -9.39 28.44 12.40
CA ARG A 91 -9.45 27.05 11.89
C ARG A 91 -8.10 26.57 11.38
N ASN A 92 -7.41 27.39 10.59
CA ASN A 92 -6.07 27.09 10.08
C ASN A 92 -5.07 26.87 11.22
N ARG A 93 -5.07 27.73 12.26
CA ARG A 93 -4.24 27.54 13.44
C ARG A 93 -4.57 26.26 14.21
N ALA A 94 -5.85 25.93 14.36
CA ALA A 94 -6.26 24.69 15.01
C ALA A 94 -5.77 23.48 14.20
N LYS A 95 -5.97 23.45 12.88
CA LYS A 95 -5.49 22.38 12.00
C LYS A 95 -3.97 22.18 12.13
N ASP A 96 -3.20 23.26 12.14
CA ASP A 96 -1.74 23.19 12.34
C ASP A 96 -1.37 22.62 13.70
N SER A 97 -2.00 23.10 14.78
CA SER A 97 -1.69 22.66 16.14
C SER A 97 -2.00 21.19 16.41
N PHE A 98 -3.03 20.64 15.75
CA PHE A 98 -3.41 19.23 15.89
C PHE A 98 -2.75 18.31 14.86
N ASN A 99 -1.95 18.85 13.94
CA ASN A 99 -1.25 18.06 12.94
C ASN A 99 0.03 17.45 13.52
N GLY A 100 0.03 16.13 13.67
CA GLY A 100 1.17 15.34 14.13
C GLY A 100 1.94 14.63 13.01
N ASP A 101 1.53 14.82 11.76
CA ASP A 101 2.06 14.06 10.62
C ASP A 101 3.56 14.35 10.39
N LYS A 102 4.33 13.28 10.26
CA LYS A 102 5.76 13.32 9.98
C LYS A 102 6.14 12.30 8.92
N LEU A 103 7.17 12.63 8.15
CA LEU A 103 7.76 11.72 7.18
C LEU A 103 8.51 10.58 7.88
N GLY A 104 8.34 9.37 7.37
CA GLY A 104 8.89 8.13 7.92
C GLY A 104 9.83 7.40 6.97
N GLY A 105 10.49 8.11 6.04
CA GLY A 105 11.41 7.50 5.08
C GLY A 105 12.59 6.79 5.75
N GLU A 106 13.01 5.67 5.18
CA GLU A 106 14.08 4.81 5.73
C GLU A 106 15.17 4.46 4.72
N PHE A 107 14.90 4.61 3.42
CA PHE A 107 15.89 4.36 2.38
C PHE A 107 17.01 5.40 2.44
N GLY A 108 18.24 4.96 2.20
CA GLY A 108 19.35 5.89 1.97
C GLY A 108 19.25 6.56 0.61
N ASP A 109 19.92 7.71 0.43
CA ASP A 109 19.84 8.52 -0.80
C ASP A 109 20.06 7.73 -2.10
N ILE A 110 21.05 6.84 -2.13
CA ILE A 110 21.35 6.02 -3.31
C ILE A 110 20.22 5.02 -3.58
N GLN A 111 19.74 4.34 -2.53
CA GLN A 111 18.65 3.37 -2.64
C GLN A 111 17.36 4.06 -3.12
N THR A 112 17.03 5.22 -2.57
CA THR A 112 15.89 6.03 -3.05
C THR A 112 16.00 6.34 -4.54
N LYS A 113 17.15 6.83 -5.01
CA LYS A 113 17.35 7.19 -6.42
C LYS A 113 17.19 5.98 -7.34
N GLU A 114 17.79 4.86 -6.99
CA GLU A 114 17.68 3.63 -7.79
C GLU A 114 16.26 3.07 -7.77
N PHE A 115 15.59 3.06 -6.61
CA PHE A 115 14.19 2.63 -6.48
C PHE A 115 13.26 3.48 -7.36
N LEU A 116 13.34 4.81 -7.24
CA LEU A 116 12.52 5.75 -8.02
C LEU A 116 12.86 5.74 -9.50
N LYS A 117 14.08 5.37 -9.88
CA LYS A 117 14.45 5.16 -11.29
C LYS A 117 13.80 3.91 -11.85
N ARG A 118 13.63 2.86 -11.04
CA ARG A 118 13.18 1.54 -11.49
C ARG A 118 11.68 1.32 -11.39
N TYR A 119 10.99 1.91 -10.41
CA TYR A 119 9.59 1.60 -10.14
C TYR A 119 8.68 2.81 -10.27
N TYR A 120 7.48 2.59 -10.79
CA TYR A 120 6.33 3.46 -10.59
C TYR A 120 5.52 2.96 -9.40
N LEU A 121 5.15 3.85 -8.48
CA LEU A 121 4.03 3.62 -7.56
C LEU A 121 2.75 3.96 -8.33
N LEU A 122 1.92 2.95 -8.58
CA LEU A 122 0.69 3.09 -9.36
C LEU A 122 -0.51 3.41 -8.48
N ASP A 123 -0.65 2.68 -7.37
CA ASP A 123 -1.71 2.90 -6.39
C ASP A 123 -1.26 2.40 -5.01
N TYR A 124 -1.97 2.83 -3.96
CA TYR A 124 -1.71 2.43 -2.58
C TYR A 124 -2.99 2.47 -1.75
N TYR A 125 -3.03 1.66 -0.71
CA TYR A 125 -4.12 1.60 0.26
C TYR A 125 -3.52 1.49 1.67
N PRO A 126 -4.11 2.14 2.69
CA PRO A 126 -5.27 3.03 2.59
C PRO A 126 -4.91 4.41 2.02
N LYS A 127 -5.92 5.23 1.73
CA LYS A 127 -5.75 6.64 1.31
C LYS A 127 -5.66 7.61 2.49
N ASP A 128 -5.56 7.07 3.68
CA ASP A 128 -5.40 7.73 4.96
C ASP A 128 -4.45 6.91 5.85
N ASN A 129 -4.20 7.40 7.06
CA ASN A 129 -3.37 6.70 8.06
C ASN A 129 -4.21 5.75 8.93
N SER A 130 -5.25 5.13 8.38
CA SER A 130 -6.06 4.16 9.12
C SER A 130 -5.26 2.91 9.48
N LYS A 131 -5.65 2.28 10.59
CA LYS A 131 -5.17 0.95 10.98
C LYS A 131 -5.77 -0.09 10.04
N GLY A 132 -5.01 -1.15 9.72
CA GLY A 132 -5.50 -2.27 8.93
C GLY A 132 -4.57 -2.62 7.77
N LEU A 133 -5.14 -3.11 6.67
CA LEU A 133 -4.40 -3.48 5.46
C LEU A 133 -3.65 -2.27 4.89
N HIS A 134 -2.36 -2.44 4.66
CA HIS A 134 -1.53 -1.49 3.91
C HIS A 134 -0.94 -2.22 2.70
N ALA A 135 -1.17 -1.71 1.50
CA ALA A 135 -0.74 -2.34 0.26
C ALA A 135 -0.41 -1.30 -0.81
N CYS A 136 0.51 -1.64 -1.70
CA CYS A 136 0.95 -0.79 -2.81
C CYS A 136 1.00 -1.61 -4.10
N LEU A 137 0.53 -1.04 -5.20
CA LEU A 137 0.76 -1.58 -6.52
C LEU A 137 1.93 -0.83 -7.17
N PHE A 138 2.98 -1.57 -7.50
CA PHE A 138 4.13 -1.06 -8.22
C PHE A 138 4.18 -1.63 -9.63
N GLN A 139 4.83 -0.90 -10.55
CA GLN A 139 5.23 -1.42 -11.85
C GLN A 139 6.71 -1.14 -12.10
N ASP A 140 7.44 -2.17 -12.53
CA ASP A 140 8.81 -2.01 -13.02
C ASP A 140 8.79 -1.23 -14.35
N LYS A 141 9.58 -0.16 -14.43
CA LYS A 141 9.58 0.74 -15.58
C LYS A 141 10.15 0.10 -16.84
N GLU A 142 11.01 -0.90 -16.70
CA GLU A 142 11.66 -1.59 -17.81
C GLU A 142 10.87 -2.84 -18.20
N SER A 143 10.69 -3.79 -17.27
CA SER A 143 10.02 -5.06 -17.56
C SER A 143 8.51 -4.94 -17.70
N LYS A 144 7.92 -3.84 -17.19
CA LYS A 144 6.47 -3.60 -17.10
C LYS A 144 5.72 -4.57 -16.18
N GLU A 145 6.43 -5.41 -15.45
CA GLU A 145 5.85 -6.32 -14.47
C GLU A 145 5.16 -5.56 -13.33
N TYR A 146 3.99 -6.04 -12.94
CA TYR A 146 3.22 -5.50 -11.83
C TYR A 146 3.51 -6.27 -10.56
N THR A 147 3.67 -5.56 -9.45
CA THR A 147 3.88 -6.16 -8.14
C THR A 147 2.95 -5.56 -7.11
N LEU A 148 2.10 -6.40 -6.52
CA LEU A 148 1.30 -6.06 -5.35
C LEU A 148 2.13 -6.32 -4.08
N ALA A 149 2.54 -5.25 -3.40
CA ALA A 149 3.31 -5.30 -2.17
C ALA A 149 2.42 -5.08 -0.96
N ILE A 150 2.41 -6.02 -0.02
CA ILE A 150 1.56 -5.98 1.17
C ILE A 150 2.44 -5.80 2.42
N ARG A 151 2.11 -4.81 3.22
CA ARG A 151 2.80 -4.49 4.48
C ARG A 151 2.38 -5.46 5.59
N GLY A 152 3.26 -5.70 6.56
CA GLY A 152 2.87 -6.24 7.86
C GLY A 152 2.32 -5.16 8.83
N SER A 153 1.89 -5.60 10.02
CA SER A 153 1.56 -4.68 11.12
C SER A 153 2.82 -3.97 11.63
N PHE A 154 2.69 -2.68 11.98
CA PHE A 154 3.82 -1.83 12.40
C PHE A 154 4.12 -1.96 13.90
N ASP A 155 3.14 -2.35 14.70
CA ASP A 155 3.26 -2.38 16.15
C ASP A 155 3.65 -3.78 16.63
N SER A 156 4.79 -3.90 17.31
CA SER A 156 5.30 -5.19 17.83
C SER A 156 4.41 -5.79 18.92
N ALA A 157 3.61 -4.97 19.61
CA ALA A 157 2.60 -5.44 20.56
C ALA A 157 1.35 -5.98 19.82
N ASP A 158 0.88 -5.27 18.79
CA ASP A 158 -0.19 -5.77 17.90
C ASP A 158 0.29 -6.96 17.07
N TYR A 159 1.56 -7.05 16.68
CA TYR A 159 2.09 -8.20 15.96
C TYR A 159 1.84 -9.47 16.74
N THR A 160 2.14 -9.49 18.05
CA THR A 160 1.86 -10.67 18.87
C THR A 160 0.37 -10.90 19.05
N THR A 161 -0.46 -9.85 19.14
CA THR A 161 -1.90 -9.99 19.41
C THR A 161 -2.69 -10.34 18.15
N ASP A 162 -2.50 -9.63 17.04
CA ASP A 162 -3.07 -9.90 15.72
C ASP A 162 -2.61 -11.25 15.19
N PHE A 163 -1.33 -11.60 15.33
CA PHE A 163 -0.81 -12.90 14.91
C PHE A 163 -1.34 -14.02 15.81
N VAL A 164 -1.38 -13.81 17.13
CA VAL A 164 -1.94 -14.79 18.07
C VAL A 164 -3.44 -14.94 17.86
N ASN A 165 -4.18 -13.89 17.50
CA ASN A 165 -5.60 -13.99 17.13
C ASN A 165 -5.78 -14.70 15.78
N LEU A 166 -4.96 -14.36 14.76
CA LEU A 166 -4.93 -15.07 13.46
C LEU A 166 -4.67 -16.58 13.63
N LEU A 167 -3.75 -16.92 14.54
CA LEU A 167 -3.34 -18.31 14.82
C LEU A 167 -4.27 -19.04 15.79
N LYS A 168 -4.83 -18.36 16.81
CA LYS A 168 -5.73 -18.95 17.81
C LYS A 168 -7.06 -19.34 17.19
N ASP A 169 -7.61 -18.48 16.35
CA ASP A 169 -8.87 -18.75 15.69
C ASP A 169 -8.67 -19.54 14.39
N SER A 170 -7.41 -19.65 13.93
CA SER A 170 -7.06 -20.20 12.61
C SER A 170 -7.75 -19.46 11.47
N THR A 171 -8.12 -18.19 11.67
CA THR A 171 -8.94 -17.41 10.76
C THR A 171 -8.34 -16.04 10.49
N ILE A 172 -8.45 -15.60 9.25
CA ILE A 172 -8.08 -14.25 8.85
C ILE A 172 -9.31 -13.38 9.09
N PRO A 173 -9.19 -12.22 9.76
CA PRO A 173 -10.32 -11.31 9.88
C PRO A 173 -10.83 -10.94 8.48
N PHE A 174 -12.13 -11.13 8.24
CA PHE A 174 -12.77 -10.91 6.94
C PHE A 174 -12.43 -9.52 6.37
N GLU A 175 -12.28 -8.53 7.23
CA GLU A 175 -11.93 -7.15 6.90
C GLU A 175 -10.60 -7.02 6.12
N TYR A 176 -9.54 -7.75 6.54
CA TYR A 176 -8.26 -7.71 5.83
C TYR A 176 -8.37 -8.33 4.44
N LEU A 177 -9.07 -9.46 4.32
CA LEU A 177 -9.28 -10.13 3.04
C LEU A 177 -10.15 -9.28 2.11
N HIS A 178 -11.25 -8.75 2.63
CA HIS A 178 -12.19 -7.94 1.89
C HIS A 178 -11.55 -6.65 1.38
N ALA A 179 -10.83 -5.92 2.23
CA ALA A 179 -10.09 -4.72 1.84
C ALA A 179 -9.03 -5.03 0.75
N MET A 180 -8.36 -6.18 0.85
CA MET A 180 -7.34 -6.59 -0.10
C MET A 180 -7.91 -6.89 -1.48
N ILE A 181 -9.04 -7.59 -1.53
CA ILE A 181 -9.76 -7.84 -2.79
C ILE A 181 -10.30 -6.53 -3.38
N LEU A 182 -10.93 -5.66 -2.58
CA LEU A 182 -11.43 -4.37 -3.07
C LEU A 182 -10.31 -3.47 -3.62
N PHE A 183 -9.16 -3.43 -2.94
CA PHE A 183 -8.00 -2.69 -3.42
C PHE A 183 -7.49 -3.24 -4.75
N TYR A 184 -7.36 -4.57 -4.87
CA TYR A 184 -7.01 -5.20 -6.13
C TYR A 184 -8.03 -4.92 -7.24
N GLU A 185 -9.33 -4.99 -6.96
CA GLU A 185 -10.37 -4.70 -7.95
C GLU A 185 -10.33 -3.25 -8.42
N SER A 186 -10.06 -2.30 -7.51
CA SER A 186 -9.82 -0.89 -7.86
C SER A 186 -8.62 -0.75 -8.79
N CYS A 187 -7.52 -1.43 -8.46
CA CYS A 187 -6.33 -1.48 -9.31
C CYS A 187 -6.63 -2.10 -10.68
N ALA A 188 -7.37 -3.20 -10.73
CA ALA A 188 -7.70 -3.91 -11.96
C ALA A 188 -8.59 -3.09 -12.91
N LYS A 189 -9.45 -2.21 -12.36
CA LYS A 189 -10.22 -1.25 -13.16
C LYS A 189 -9.31 -0.24 -13.87
N GLN A 190 -8.26 0.22 -13.21
CA GLN A 190 -7.31 1.19 -13.77
C GLN A 190 -6.25 0.53 -14.65
N TYR A 191 -5.83 -0.68 -14.29
CA TYR A 191 -4.74 -1.45 -14.89
C TYR A 191 -5.22 -2.85 -15.26
N PRO A 192 -6.05 -3.02 -16.30
CA PRO A 192 -6.66 -4.32 -16.64
C PRO A 192 -5.64 -5.41 -16.98
N GLU A 193 -4.40 -5.03 -17.33
CA GLU A 193 -3.28 -5.95 -17.56
C GLU A 193 -3.01 -6.88 -16.37
N ILE A 194 -3.28 -6.45 -15.13
CA ILE A 194 -3.05 -7.28 -13.93
C ILE A 194 -4.04 -8.44 -13.77
N THR A 195 -5.09 -8.49 -14.62
CA THR A 195 -6.10 -9.56 -14.61
C THR A 195 -5.76 -10.71 -15.56
N LYS A 196 -4.67 -10.57 -16.33
CA LYS A 196 -4.25 -11.61 -17.28
C LYS A 196 -3.58 -12.78 -16.55
N PRO A 197 -3.53 -13.96 -17.17
CA PRO A 197 -2.72 -15.07 -16.66
C PRO A 197 -1.29 -14.65 -16.35
N LYS A 198 -0.80 -15.00 -15.15
CA LYS A 198 0.59 -14.76 -14.70
C LYS A 198 1.07 -13.33 -14.93
N SER A 199 0.20 -12.34 -14.67
CA SER A 199 0.53 -10.92 -14.84
C SER A 199 0.91 -10.19 -13.55
N LEU A 200 0.66 -10.79 -12.38
CA LEU A 200 0.83 -10.14 -11.09
C LEU A 200 1.84 -10.88 -10.20
N ASN A 201 2.91 -10.20 -9.83
CA ASN A 201 3.78 -10.62 -8.73
C ASN A 201 3.19 -10.16 -7.40
N ILE A 202 3.42 -10.92 -6.33
CA ILE A 202 3.00 -10.53 -4.99
C ILE A 202 4.17 -10.63 -4.03
N VAL A 203 4.34 -9.60 -3.22
CA VAL A 203 5.40 -9.55 -2.21
C VAL A 203 4.85 -9.17 -0.85
N GLY A 204 5.45 -9.68 0.21
CA GLY A 204 5.13 -9.25 1.56
C GLY A 204 6.15 -9.66 2.60
N HIS A 205 6.27 -8.86 3.65
CA HIS A 205 7.12 -9.12 4.81
C HIS A 205 6.26 -9.35 6.06
N SER A 206 6.70 -10.24 6.96
CA SER A 206 5.98 -10.52 8.22
C SER A 206 4.52 -10.92 7.96
N LEU A 207 3.54 -10.30 8.64
CA LEU A 207 2.11 -10.53 8.39
C LEU A 207 1.72 -10.27 6.92
N GLY A 208 2.35 -9.29 6.26
CA GLY A 208 2.11 -8.99 4.85
C GLY A 208 2.49 -10.16 3.93
N GLY A 209 3.51 -10.95 4.31
CA GLY A 209 3.86 -12.17 3.58
C GLY A 209 2.86 -13.31 3.78
N CYS A 210 2.19 -13.35 4.94
CA CYS A 210 1.06 -14.27 5.15
C CYS A 210 -0.14 -13.88 4.28
N LEU A 211 -0.49 -12.59 4.27
CA LEU A 211 -1.55 -12.04 3.43
C LEU A 211 -1.26 -12.22 1.93
N ALA A 212 0.01 -12.11 1.51
CA ALA A 212 0.44 -12.41 0.13
C ALA A 212 0.14 -13.86 -0.28
N GLN A 213 0.40 -14.83 0.61
CA GLN A 213 0.06 -16.24 0.37
C GLN A 213 -1.45 -16.43 0.26
N ILE A 214 -2.22 -15.81 1.16
CA ILE A 214 -3.69 -15.88 1.17
C ILE A 214 -4.27 -15.30 -0.12
N PHE A 215 -3.81 -14.13 -0.52
CA PHE A 215 -4.24 -13.52 -1.77
C PHE A 215 -3.96 -14.45 -2.96
N ALA A 216 -2.75 -15.02 -3.03
CA ALA A 216 -2.40 -15.93 -4.11
C ALA A 216 -3.35 -17.16 -4.16
N LEU A 217 -3.76 -17.67 -2.99
CA LEU A 217 -4.73 -18.77 -2.90
C LEU A 217 -6.13 -18.36 -3.38
N CYS A 218 -6.56 -17.11 -3.20
CA CYS A 218 -7.84 -16.63 -3.73
C CYS A 218 -7.92 -16.68 -5.26
N PHE A 219 -6.77 -16.66 -5.95
CA PHE A 219 -6.67 -16.76 -7.40
C PHE A 219 -6.05 -18.08 -7.87
N ALA A 220 -5.92 -19.07 -6.97
CA ALA A 220 -5.48 -20.41 -7.34
C ALA A 220 -6.62 -21.17 -8.03
N LYS A 221 -6.26 -22.00 -9.01
CA LYS A 221 -7.21 -22.88 -9.69
C LYS A 221 -7.79 -23.88 -8.66
N ASN A 222 -9.12 -23.97 -8.55
CA ASN A 222 -9.72 -25.01 -7.72
C ASN A 222 -9.57 -26.38 -8.41
N PRO A 223 -8.86 -27.36 -7.81
CA PRO A 223 -8.75 -28.71 -8.36
C PRO A 223 -10.09 -29.49 -8.40
N ASP A 224 -11.08 -29.14 -7.57
CA ASP A 224 -12.34 -29.88 -7.43
C ASP A 224 -13.48 -29.37 -8.32
N VAL A 225 -13.29 -28.26 -9.04
CA VAL A 225 -14.28 -27.74 -10.00
C VAL A 225 -14.00 -28.37 -11.36
N LEU A 226 -14.88 -29.29 -11.76
CA LEU A 226 -14.91 -29.85 -13.11
C LEU A 226 -14.81 -28.72 -14.14
N ALA A 227 -13.92 -28.91 -15.11
CA ALA A 227 -13.57 -27.94 -16.13
C ALA A 227 -14.79 -27.52 -16.97
N THR A 228 -15.58 -26.57 -16.48
CA THR A 228 -16.60 -25.89 -17.25
C THR A 228 -16.39 -24.37 -17.15
N GLU A 229 -15.96 -23.83 -18.28
CA GLU A 229 -16.00 -22.42 -18.74
C GLU A 229 -15.09 -21.36 -18.11
N PHE A 230 -14.48 -21.58 -16.93
CA PHE A 230 -13.52 -20.60 -16.35
C PHE A 230 -12.17 -21.22 -15.98
N ASN A 231 -11.62 -22.00 -16.91
CA ASN A 231 -10.28 -22.56 -16.83
C ASN A 231 -9.20 -21.50 -17.13
N GLN A 232 -9.28 -20.31 -16.50
CA GLN A 232 -8.26 -19.29 -16.63
C GLN A 232 -7.07 -19.65 -15.74
N ASP A 233 -5.89 -19.68 -16.34
CA ASP A 233 -4.62 -19.72 -15.62
C ASP A 233 -4.61 -18.62 -14.54
N SER A 234 -4.09 -18.94 -13.35
CA SER A 234 -4.00 -17.99 -12.24
C SER A 234 -3.37 -16.67 -12.69
N ILE A 235 -3.90 -15.54 -12.23
CA ILE A 235 -3.30 -14.22 -12.47
C ILE A 235 -1.93 -14.06 -11.80
N ILE A 236 -1.64 -14.94 -10.83
CA ILE A 236 -0.42 -14.93 -10.04
C ILE A 236 0.74 -15.45 -10.87
N ASN A 237 1.76 -14.62 -11.03
CA ASN A 237 3.02 -15.01 -11.64
C ASN A 237 3.94 -15.66 -10.60
N GLU A 238 4.29 -14.89 -9.56
CA GLU A 238 5.23 -15.29 -8.51
C GLU A 238 4.85 -14.68 -7.16
N VAL A 239 5.24 -15.37 -6.08
CA VAL A 239 4.99 -14.95 -4.69
C VAL A 239 6.30 -14.93 -3.93
N TYR A 240 6.66 -13.78 -3.36
CA TYR A 240 7.84 -13.61 -2.52
C TYR A 240 7.42 -13.22 -1.10
N THR A 241 7.86 -14.01 -0.12
CA THR A 241 7.56 -13.74 1.29
C THR A 241 8.85 -13.69 2.09
N PHE A 242 8.94 -12.69 2.98
CA PHE A 242 10.13 -12.43 3.76
C PHE A 242 9.79 -12.46 5.24
N ASN A 243 10.46 -13.32 6.01
CA ASN A 243 10.22 -13.48 7.45
C ASN A 243 8.73 -13.64 7.81
N ALA A 244 8.00 -14.39 6.99
CA ALA A 244 6.55 -14.50 7.06
C ALA A 244 6.14 -15.85 7.67
N PRO A 245 5.09 -15.88 8.50
CA PRO A 245 4.48 -17.14 8.90
C PRO A 245 3.81 -17.80 7.70
N GLY A 246 3.76 -19.13 7.70
CA GLY A 246 3.09 -19.89 6.65
C GLY A 246 1.58 -19.86 6.80
N ALA A 247 0.86 -19.70 5.69
CA ALA A 247 -0.61 -19.68 5.68
C ALA A 247 -1.26 -21.08 5.71
N LYS A 248 -0.47 -22.16 5.75
CA LYS A 248 -0.91 -23.56 5.54
C LYS A 248 -2.07 -24.02 6.43
N ASN A 249 -2.17 -23.52 7.66
CA ASN A 249 -3.21 -23.91 8.62
C ASN A 249 -4.27 -22.83 8.82
N LEU A 250 -4.21 -21.72 8.09
CA LEU A 250 -5.21 -20.65 8.17
C LEU A 250 -6.39 -21.06 7.29
N LYS A 251 -7.52 -21.36 7.94
CA LYS A 251 -8.80 -21.51 7.26
C LYS A 251 -9.40 -20.10 7.16
N PRO A 252 -9.81 -19.61 5.99
CA PRO A 252 -10.64 -18.41 5.97
C PRO A 252 -11.82 -18.64 6.94
N HIS A 253 -12.27 -17.61 7.67
CA HIS A 253 -13.34 -17.75 8.69
C HIS A 253 -14.68 -18.24 8.10
N ILE A 254 -14.71 -18.32 6.79
CA ILE A 254 -15.73 -18.91 5.96
C ILE A 254 -15.05 -20.14 5.35
N MET A 255 -15.68 -21.32 5.43
CA MET A 255 -15.38 -22.40 4.48
C MET A 255 -15.63 -21.84 3.08
N LEU A 256 -14.61 -21.18 2.53
CA LEU A 256 -14.56 -20.79 1.14
C LEU A 256 -14.31 -22.10 0.39
N ASP A 257 -15.33 -22.96 0.33
CA ASP A 257 -15.56 -23.73 -0.89
C ASP A 257 -15.38 -22.72 -2.02
N SER A 258 -14.59 -23.05 -3.03
CA SER A 258 -14.27 -22.12 -4.11
C SER A 258 -15.48 -21.34 -4.62
N LYS A 259 -16.68 -21.93 -4.56
CA LYS A 259 -17.97 -21.28 -4.80
C LYS A 259 -18.17 -19.97 -4.03
N GLN A 260 -17.76 -19.87 -2.77
CA GLN A 260 -17.96 -18.67 -1.95
C GLN A 260 -16.91 -17.58 -2.19
N ILE A 261 -15.68 -17.89 -2.62
CA ILE A 261 -14.78 -16.85 -3.18
C ILE A 261 -15.40 -16.29 -4.45
N TYR A 262 -15.95 -17.17 -5.29
CA TYR A 262 -16.71 -16.73 -6.47
C TYR A 262 -17.97 -15.95 -6.09
N GLU A 263 -18.69 -16.27 -5.01
CA GLU A 263 -19.84 -15.48 -4.54
C GLU A 263 -19.42 -14.13 -3.95
N VAL A 264 -18.33 -14.02 -3.18
CA VAL A 264 -17.81 -12.72 -2.70
C VAL A 264 -17.32 -11.86 -3.88
N ILE A 265 -16.67 -12.45 -4.88
CA ILE A 265 -16.25 -11.76 -6.13
C ILE A 265 -17.47 -11.42 -7.02
N LYS A 266 -18.53 -12.25 -6.99
CA LYS A 266 -19.76 -12.01 -7.76
C LYS A 266 -20.66 -10.98 -7.08
N ASP A 267 -20.73 -10.99 -5.76
CA ASP A 267 -21.52 -10.06 -4.95
C ASP A 267 -20.86 -8.68 -4.93
N SER A 268 -19.53 -8.59 -4.84
CA SER A 268 -18.80 -7.32 -5.07
C SER A 268 -19.04 -6.78 -6.49
N LYS A 269 -18.98 -7.63 -7.53
CA LYS A 269 -19.36 -7.24 -8.90
C LYS A 269 -20.81 -6.77 -9.02
N ASN A 270 -21.76 -7.39 -8.31
CA ASN A 270 -23.17 -7.01 -8.29
C ASN A 270 -23.42 -5.71 -7.51
N LEU A 271 -22.73 -5.50 -6.39
CA LEU A 271 -22.75 -4.24 -5.62
C LEU A 271 -22.27 -3.06 -6.47
N ILE A 272 -21.19 -3.25 -7.23
CA ILE A 272 -20.65 -2.24 -8.16
C ILE A 272 -21.59 -2.01 -9.37
N ALA A 273 -22.30 -3.05 -9.84
CA ALA A 273 -23.29 -2.91 -10.91
C ALA A 273 -24.51 -2.09 -10.47
N ASN A 274 -24.91 -2.21 -9.20
CA ASN A 274 -26.03 -1.45 -8.62
C ASN A 274 -25.66 0.01 -8.31
N GLU A 275 -24.40 0.33 -7.99
CA GLU A 275 -23.92 1.71 -7.86
C GLU A 275 -23.79 2.45 -9.20
N ARG A 276 -23.80 1.74 -10.34
CA ARG A 276 -23.77 2.35 -11.69
C ARG A 276 -25.16 2.75 -12.22
N VAL A 277 -26.22 2.52 -11.46
CA VAL A 277 -27.62 2.81 -11.85
C VAL A 277 -28.26 3.89 -10.97
N ALA A 278 -27.48 4.59 -10.13
CA ALA A 278 -27.93 5.73 -9.34
C ALA A 278 -27.30 7.04 -9.82
#